data_AF-Q9CFR1-F1
#
_entry.id   AF-Q9CFR1-F1
#
_cell.length_a   1.000
_cell.length_b   1.000
_cell.length_c   1.000
_cell.angle_alpha   90.00
_cell.angle_beta   90.00
_cell.angle_gamma   90.00
#
_symmetry.space_group_name_H-M   'P 1'
#
loop_
_entity.id
_entity.type
_entity.pdbx_description
1 polymer ?
#
loop_
_entity_poly.entity_id
_entity_poly.type
_entity_poly.pdbx_seq_one_letter_code
_entity_poly.pdbx_strand_id
1 'polypeptide(L)'
;MITAIAQIMTSISIIILLVLIVFTNKRLAQLEVKIERCRDLYNGIDLVPLRVKINYLEGSIKALYKYKVLFKRGWWSREGELQEEYFFTKKQADKFIDSNNLKEVVIIRLEDNETEIVK
;
A
#
# COMPACT_ATOMS: atom_id res chain seq x y z
N MET A 1 30.80 -42.69 -50.23
CA MET A 1 31.42 -41.37 -49.94
C MET A 1 30.38 -40.34 -49.50
N ILE A 2 29.34 -40.08 -50.30
CA ILE A 2 28.27 -39.12 -49.96
C ILE A 2 27.48 -39.51 -48.69
N THR A 3 27.16 -40.79 -48.52
CA THR A 3 26.45 -41.32 -47.34
C THR A 3 27.25 -41.20 -46.04
N ALA A 4 28.56 -41.47 -46.09
CA ALA A 4 29.45 -41.33 -44.93
C ALA A 4 29.61 -39.85 -44.51
N ILE A 5 29.73 -38.93 -45.47
CA ILE A 5 29.80 -37.49 -45.19
C ILE A 5 28.47 -37.01 -44.56
N ALA A 6 27.32 -37.47 -45.05
CA ALA A 6 26.01 -37.16 -44.46
C ALA A 6 25.85 -37.71 -43.03
N GLN A 7 26.36 -38.92 -42.75
CA GLN A 7 26.38 -39.50 -41.41
C GLN A 7 27.26 -38.72 -40.43
N ILE A 8 28.40 -38.21 -40.89
CA ILE A 8 29.30 -37.37 -40.08
C ILE A 8 28.62 -36.02 -39.76
N MET A 9 28.00 -35.36 -40.75
CA MET A 9 27.30 -34.10 -40.53
C MET A 9 26.11 -34.23 -39.57
N THR A 10 25.31 -35.31 -39.69
CA THR A 10 24.20 -35.57 -38.77
C THR A 10 24.68 -35.86 -37.36
N SER A 11 25.77 -36.62 -37.20
CA SER A 11 26.39 -36.88 -35.89
C SER A 11 26.89 -35.60 -35.22
N ILE A 12 27.57 -34.72 -35.96
CA ILE A 12 28.02 -33.41 -35.46
C ILE A 12 26.83 -32.54 -35.05
N SER A 13 25.78 -32.48 -35.87
CA SER A 13 24.57 -31.71 -35.56
C SER A 13 23.88 -32.21 -34.28
N ILE A 14 23.81 -33.52 -34.06
CA ILE A 14 23.24 -34.11 -32.84
C ILE A 14 24.10 -33.74 -31.61
N ILE A 15 25.43 -33.81 -31.73
CA ILE A 15 26.34 -33.44 -30.64
C ILE A 15 26.18 -31.97 -30.26
N ILE A 16 26.11 -31.06 -31.25
CA ILE A 16 25.89 -29.62 -31.02
C ILE A 16 24.55 -29.40 -30.32
N LEU A 17 23.48 -30.08 -30.77
CA LEU A 17 22.15 -29.99 -30.16
C LEU A 17 22.17 -30.41 -28.69
N LEU A 18 22.81 -31.54 -28.37
CA LEU A 18 22.91 -32.04 -27.00
C LEU A 18 23.67 -31.07 -26.09
N VAL A 19 24.77 -30.49 -26.57
CA VAL A 19 25.55 -29.48 -25.83
C VAL A 19 24.70 -28.24 -25.54
N LEU A 20 23.94 -27.75 -26.52
CA LEU A 20 23.04 -26.61 -26.33
C LEU A 20 21.92 -26.89 -25.32
N ILE A 21 21.32 -28.07 -25.35
CA ILE A 21 20.30 -28.49 -24.38
C ILE A 21 20.89 -28.52 -22.96
N VAL A 22 22.05 -29.16 -22.77
CA VAL A 22 22.72 -29.23 -21.46
C VAL A 22 23.09 -27.83 -20.96
N PHE A 23 23.61 -26.98 -21.83
CA PHE A 23 23.95 -25.59 -21.47
C PHE A 23 22.72 -24.79 -21.05
N THR A 24 21.62 -24.93 -21.79
CA THR A 24 20.35 -24.25 -21.51
C THR A 24 19.75 -24.72 -20.19
N ASN A 25 19.73 -26.03 -19.94
CA ASN A 25 19.25 -26.61 -18.68
C ASN A 25 20.07 -26.13 -17.48
N LYS A 26 21.39 -26.04 -17.59
CA LYS A 26 22.24 -25.48 -16.52
C LYS A 26 21.90 -24.01 -16.23
N ARG A 27 21.67 -23.20 -17.26
CA ARG A 27 21.26 -21.79 -17.09
C ARG A 27 19.87 -21.69 -16.47
N LEU A 28 18.92 -22.53 -16.87
CA LEU A 28 17.58 -22.58 -16.32
C LEU A 28 17.61 -22.88 -14.81
N ALA A 29 18.33 -23.92 -14.41
CA ALA A 29 18.48 -24.27 -12.99
C ALA A 29 19.11 -23.15 -12.16
N GLN A 30 20.10 -22.44 -12.71
CA GLN A 30 20.69 -21.27 -12.02
C GLN A 30 19.69 -20.11 -11.87
N LEU A 31 18.79 -19.92 -12.84
CA LEU A 31 17.74 -18.91 -12.79
C LEU A 31 16.68 -19.27 -11.75
N GLU A 32 16.24 -20.53 -11.68
CA GLU A 32 15.29 -21.02 -10.68
C GLU A 32 15.81 -20.80 -9.26
N VAL A 33 17.07 -21.16 -8.98
CA VAL A 33 17.70 -20.93 -7.66
C VAL A 33 17.75 -19.45 -7.30
N LYS A 34 18.02 -18.56 -8.27
CA LYS A 34 18.01 -17.11 -8.04
C LYS A 34 16.61 -16.58 -7.75
N ILE A 35 15.60 -17.07 -8.47
CA ILE A 35 14.19 -16.70 -8.25
C ILE A 35 13.72 -17.16 -6.87
N GLU A 36 14.05 -18.40 -6.48
CA GLU A 36 13.73 -18.94 -5.17
C GLU A 36 14.36 -18.10 -4.05
N ARG A 37 15.65 -17.76 -4.18
CA ARG A 37 16.34 -16.88 -3.23
C ARG A 37 15.69 -15.49 -3.14
N CYS A 38 15.27 -14.90 -4.25
CA CYS A 38 14.53 -13.62 -4.24
C CYS A 38 13.17 -13.76 -3.56
N ARG A 39 12.46 -14.86 -3.79
CA ARG A 39 11.16 -15.14 -3.17
C ARG A 39 11.28 -15.31 -1.66
N ASP A 40 12.31 -16.02 -1.20
CA ASP A 40 12.57 -16.22 0.23
C ASP A 40 12.95 -14.92 0.93
N LEU A 41 13.76 -14.07 0.28
CA LEU A 41 14.07 -12.73 0.78
C LEU A 41 12.82 -11.86 0.86
N TYR A 42 11.93 -11.92 -0.13
CA TYR A 42 10.67 -11.16 -0.12
C TYR A 42 9.72 -11.64 0.99
N ASN A 43 9.55 -12.95 1.13
CA ASN A 43 8.69 -13.56 2.15
C ASN A 43 9.27 -13.41 3.57
N GLY A 44 10.58 -13.24 3.71
CA GLY A 44 11.25 -12.98 4.99
C GLY A 44 11.10 -11.54 5.50
N ILE A 45 10.52 -10.63 4.72
CA ILE A 45 10.27 -9.25 5.17
C ILE A 45 9.05 -9.26 6.09
N ASP A 46 9.31 -9.28 7.40
CA ASP A 46 8.27 -9.10 8.40
C ASP A 46 7.86 -7.62 8.51
N LEU A 47 6.67 -7.30 7.99
CA LEU A 47 6.07 -5.96 8.07
C LEU A 47 5.24 -5.76 9.35
N VAL A 48 5.06 -6.79 10.19
CA VAL A 48 4.27 -6.70 11.42
C VAL A 48 4.82 -5.63 12.37
N PRO A 49 6.13 -5.53 12.64
CA PRO A 49 6.67 -4.48 13.53
C PRO A 49 6.37 -3.07 13.02
N LEU A 50 6.42 -2.88 11.70
CA LEU A 50 6.12 -1.59 11.08
C LEU A 50 4.63 -1.25 11.23
N ARG A 51 3.74 -2.22 11.00
CA ARG A 51 2.29 -2.05 11.19
C ARG A 51 1.95 -1.70 12.64
N VAL A 52 2.56 -2.40 13.61
CA VAL A 52 2.38 -2.09 15.04
C VAL A 52 2.83 -0.67 15.36
N LYS A 53 3.99 -0.25 14.82
CA LYS A 53 4.50 1.10 15.03
C LYS A 53 3.60 2.18 14.40
N ILE A 54 3.05 1.93 13.22
CA ILE A 54 2.07 2.83 12.57
C ILE A 54 0.82 2.94 13.45
N ASN A 55 0.23 1.83 13.88
CA ASN A 55 -0.96 1.85 14.74
C ASN A 55 -0.72 2.60 16.06
N TYR A 56 0.45 2.41 16.67
CA TYR A 56 0.83 3.14 17.88
C TYR A 56 0.93 4.65 17.63
N LEU A 57 1.55 5.05 16.51
CA LEU A 57 1.67 6.45 16.13
C LEU A 57 0.30 7.06 15.80
N GLU A 58 -0.58 6.34 15.10
CA GLU A 58 -1.95 6.77 14.84
C GLU A 58 -2.74 7.01 16.13
N GLY A 59 -2.63 6.10 17.10
CA GLY A 59 -3.24 6.26 18.42
C GLY A 59 -2.65 7.47 19.18
N SER A 60 -1.33 7.63 19.13
CA SER A 60 -0.65 8.77 19.76
C SER A 60 -1.06 10.11 19.13
N ILE A 61 -1.20 10.15 17.80
CA ILE A 61 -1.68 11.32 17.06
C ILE A 61 -3.12 11.64 17.44
N LYS A 62 -3.98 10.62 17.53
CA LYS A 62 -5.39 10.81 17.93
C LYS A 62 -5.50 11.42 19.33
N ALA A 63 -4.64 11.02 20.26
CA ALA A 63 -4.61 11.56 21.62
C ALA A 63 -4.15 13.03 21.67
N LEU A 64 -3.53 13.55 20.62
CA LEU A 64 -3.05 14.94 20.55
C LEU A 64 -4.10 15.90 19.95
N TYR A 65 -5.20 15.40 19.39
CA TYR A 65 -6.27 16.27 18.90
C TYR A 65 -6.90 17.04 20.06
N LYS A 66 -7.13 18.34 19.83
CA LYS A 66 -7.73 19.23 20.82
C LYS A 66 -9.16 19.62 20.48
N TYR A 67 -9.55 19.46 19.22
CA TYR A 67 -10.86 19.86 18.72
C TYR A 67 -11.48 18.74 17.90
N LYS A 68 -12.79 18.57 18.04
CA LYS A 68 -13.63 17.69 17.22
C LYS A 68 -14.75 18.51 16.63
N VAL A 69 -14.96 18.43 15.33
CA VAL A 69 -16.07 19.06 14.62
C VAL A 69 -17.09 17.98 14.29
N LEU A 70 -18.30 18.10 14.83
CA LEU A 70 -19.46 17.30 14.43
C LEU A 70 -20.25 18.09 13.41
N PHE A 71 -20.57 17.49 12.27
CA PHE A 71 -21.27 18.21 11.20
C PHE A 71 -22.21 17.33 10.38
N LYS A 72 -23.19 17.97 9.74
CA LYS A 72 -23.94 17.39 8.62
C LYS A 72 -23.64 18.16 7.34
N ARG A 73 -23.37 17.43 6.26
CA ARG A 73 -23.27 18.04 4.92
C ARG A 73 -24.66 18.21 4.32
N GLY A 74 -24.90 19.38 3.73
CA GLY A 74 -26.08 19.59 2.90
C GLY A 74 -25.80 19.07 1.49
N TRP A 75 -26.44 17.99 1.07
CA TRP A 75 -26.63 17.69 -0.35
C TRP A 75 -28.04 18.09 -0.74
N TRP A 76 -28.22 18.56 -1.98
CA TRP A 76 -29.41 19.22 -2.57
C TRP A 76 -30.81 18.83 -2.05
N SER A 77 -31.03 17.62 -1.52
CA SER A 77 -32.34 17.20 -0.99
C SER A 77 -32.28 16.16 0.14
N ARG A 78 -31.10 15.83 0.68
CA ARG A 78 -30.95 14.86 1.78
C ARG A 78 -30.09 15.47 2.88
N GLU A 79 -30.57 15.34 4.11
CA GLU A 79 -29.69 15.53 5.26
C GLU A 79 -28.61 14.46 5.23
N GLY A 80 -27.36 14.89 5.11
CA GLY A 80 -26.22 13.99 5.24
C GLY A 80 -26.16 13.40 6.64
N GLU A 81 -25.58 12.20 6.74
CA GLU A 81 -25.29 11.57 8.02
C GLU A 81 -24.39 12.48 8.87
N LEU A 82 -24.54 12.35 10.20
CA LEU A 82 -23.65 13.02 11.15
C LEU A 82 -22.23 12.48 10.96
N GLN A 83 -21.29 13.37 10.69
CA GLN A 83 -19.87 13.07 10.51
C GLN A 83 -19.06 13.79 11.58
N GLU A 84 -17.85 13.28 11.82
CA GLU A 84 -16.91 13.88 12.75
C GLU A 84 -15.51 14.01 12.14
N GLU A 85 -14.83 15.11 12.47
CA GLU A 85 -13.46 15.36 12.04
C GLU A 85 -12.65 16.00 13.17
N TYR A 86 -11.36 15.68 13.26
CA TYR A 86 -10.51 16.01 14.41
C TYR A 86 -9.36 16.94 14.02
N PHE A 87 -9.07 17.91 14.89
CA PHE A 87 -8.09 18.96 14.63
C PHE A 87 -7.22 19.25 15.85
N PHE A 88 -5.97 19.65 15.61
CA PHE A 88 -5.04 20.03 16.68
C PHE A 88 -5.29 21.43 17.21
N THR A 89 -5.89 22.30 16.39
CA THR A 89 -6.07 23.72 16.71
C THR A 89 -7.45 24.22 16.27
N LYS A 90 -8.00 25.20 17.00
CA LYS A 90 -9.27 25.85 16.64
C LYS A 90 -9.23 26.42 15.22
N LYS A 91 -8.14 27.10 14.86
CA LYS A 91 -7.92 27.67 13.53
C LYS A 91 -8.08 26.66 12.38
N GLN A 92 -7.66 25.42 12.58
CA GLN A 92 -7.83 24.37 11.57
C GLN A 92 -9.29 23.93 11.45
N ALA A 93 -9.97 23.76 12.58
CA ALA A 93 -11.40 23.45 12.63
C ALA A 93 -12.22 24.56 11.98
N ASP A 94 -11.97 25.83 12.31
CA ASP A 94 -12.63 26.99 11.73
C ASP A 94 -12.43 27.03 10.21
N LYS A 95 -11.19 26.87 9.75
CA LYS A 95 -10.89 26.82 8.30
C LYS A 95 -11.63 25.69 7.59
N PHE A 96 -11.75 24.53 8.22
CA PHE A 96 -12.51 23.41 7.67
C PHE A 96 -13.99 23.77 7.53
N ILE A 97 -14.59 24.39 8.55
CA ILE A 97 -16.00 24.81 8.54
C ILE A 97 -16.25 25.86 7.45
N ASP A 98 -15.36 26.86 7.35
CA ASP A 98 -15.47 27.93 6.36
C ASP A 98 -15.31 27.44 4.91
N SER A 99 -14.50 26.39 4.71
CA SER A 99 -14.17 25.88 3.38
C SER A 99 -15.20 24.85 2.87
N ASN A 100 -16.14 24.40 3.70
CA ASN A 100 -17.07 23.34 3.36
C ASN A 100 -18.53 23.82 3.45
N ASN A 101 -19.38 23.31 2.55
CA ASN A 101 -20.81 23.61 2.60
C ASN A 101 -21.52 22.74 3.65
N LEU A 102 -21.37 23.13 4.92
CA LEU A 102 -21.94 22.44 6.08
C LEU A 102 -23.28 23.07 6.48
N LYS A 103 -24.24 22.22 6.88
CA LYS A 103 -25.60 22.65 7.27
C LYS A 103 -25.72 22.85 8.77
N GLU A 104 -25.30 21.85 9.55
CA GLU A 104 -25.27 21.86 11.02
C GLU A 104 -23.83 21.62 11.45
N VAL A 105 -23.31 22.43 12.38
CA VAL A 105 -21.92 22.33 12.83
C VAL A 105 -21.78 22.61 14.33
N VAL A 106 -21.11 21.70 15.02
CA VAL A 106 -20.74 21.82 16.42
C VAL A 106 -19.24 21.59 16.56
N ILE A 107 -18.55 22.50 17.23
CA ILE A 107 -17.13 22.33 17.60
C ILE A 107 -17.07 21.93 19.07
N ILE A 108 -16.31 20.90 19.38
CA ILE A 108 -16.05 20.41 20.73
C ILE A 108 -14.56 20.53 20.99
N ARG A 109 -14.18 21.20 22.07
CA ARG A 109 -12.83 21.15 22.61
C ARG A 109 -12.70 19.92 23.50
N LEU A 110 -11.73 19.07 23.21
CA LEU A 110 -11.59 17.73 23.81
C LEU A 110 -10.94 17.74 25.20
N GLU A 111 -10.23 18.80 25.56
CA GLU A 111 -9.54 18.93 26.86
C GLU A 111 -10.54 19.08 28.03
N ASP A 112 -11.64 19.79 27.80
CA ASP A 112 -12.64 20.20 28.79
C ASP A 112 -14.09 19.86 28.36
N ASN A 113 -14.26 19.22 27.20
CA ASN A 113 -15.55 18.96 26.56
C ASN A 113 -16.41 20.23 26.35
N GLU A 114 -15.77 21.40 26.29
CA GLU A 114 -16.46 22.65 25.96
C GLU A 114 -17.02 22.55 24.53
N THR A 115 -18.31 22.87 24.38
CA THR A 115 -19.04 22.70 23.13
C THR A 115 -19.55 24.05 22.64
N GLU A 116 -19.24 24.39 21.41
CA GLU A 116 -19.67 25.61 20.73
C GLU A 116 -20.52 25.24 19.51
N ILE A 117 -21.79 25.68 19.49
CA ILE A 117 -22.68 25.52 18.35
C ILE A 117 -22.42 26.69 17.41
N VAL A 118 -21.99 26.40 16.18
CA VAL A 118 -21.55 27.43 15.23
C VAL A 118 -22.65 27.77 14.23
N LYS A 119 -23.39 26.77 13.75
CA LYS A 119 -24.40 26.92 12.70
C LYS A 119 -25.47 25.84 12.78
#